data_AF-A0A8H5GLR8-F1
#
_entry.id   AF-A0A8H5GLR8-F1
#
_cell.length_a   1.000
_cell.length_b   1.000
_cell.length_c   1.000
_cell.angle_alpha   90.00
_cell.angle_beta   90.00
_cell.angle_gamma   90.00
#
_symmetry.space_group_name_H-M   'P 1'
#
loop_
_entity.id
_entity.type
_entity.pdbx_description
1 polymer ?
#
loop_
_entity_poly.entity_id
_entity_poly.type
_entity_poly.pdbx_seq_one_letter_code
_entity_poly.pdbx_strand_id
1 'polypeptide(L)'
;MSTIISSVSSISCFFHTLPFRIASPLLFVSRMLYILLLGIPSATILYRAICTPYVLPIFSPGVSLSVLLSPTERRKPWKLYLTPGLLVLHIALNTPIRAIETSGTLMWTNVAHGYLALYLLAVLLTSMALSPLPVMIIRLSLQRNHDYYDDGNPLSTEPKTEAEQAAAFNLSEFSKDEEVVGLRDEDDPYTSLYDCFKRMLNEESWRVFYRAYWATVFGQIQWLLPAILYTRT
;
A
#
# COMPACT_ATOMS: atom_id res chain seq x y z
N MET A 1 28.32 36.79 -24.81
CA MET A 1 28.57 35.33 -24.88
C MET A 1 29.09 34.74 -23.55
N SER A 2 29.08 35.50 -22.45
CA SER A 2 29.54 35.07 -21.11
C SER A 2 28.40 34.73 -20.13
N THR A 3 27.15 35.08 -20.46
CA THR A 3 25.97 34.88 -19.59
C THR A 3 25.27 33.54 -19.75
N ILE A 4 25.59 32.76 -20.79
CA ILE A 4 24.98 31.42 -21.00
C ILE A 4 25.74 30.33 -20.24
N ILE A 5 27.04 30.53 -19.98
CA ILE A 5 27.91 29.54 -19.32
C ILE A 5 27.62 29.44 -17.81
N SER A 6 27.15 30.52 -17.16
CA SER A 6 26.78 30.48 -15.73
C SER A 6 25.49 29.70 -15.43
N SER A 7 24.59 29.60 -16.42
CA SER A 7 23.33 28.85 -16.29
C SER A 7 23.57 27.33 -16.34
N VAL A 8 24.48 26.86 -17.20
CA VAL A 8 24.79 25.43 -17.35
C VAL A 8 25.56 24.88 -16.14
N SER A 9 26.38 25.72 -15.49
CA SER A 9 27.06 25.36 -14.24
C SER A 9 26.08 25.19 -13.06
N SER A 10 25.02 25.99 -13.00
CA SER A 10 23.99 25.84 -11.96
C SER A 10 23.15 24.58 -12.14
N ILE A 11 22.88 24.17 -13.39
CA ILE A 11 22.12 22.93 -13.69
C ILE A 11 22.96 21.69 -13.35
N SER A 12 24.27 21.71 -13.59
CA SER A 12 25.16 20.61 -13.23
C SER A 12 25.34 20.47 -11.70
N CYS A 13 25.25 21.57 -10.96
CA CYS A 13 25.28 21.53 -9.49
C CYS A 13 23.94 21.06 -8.89
N PHE A 14 22.83 21.31 -9.58
CA PHE A 14 21.50 20.83 -9.18
C PHE A 14 21.38 19.30 -9.26
N PHE A 15 22.07 18.65 -10.21
CA PHE A 15 22.12 17.19 -10.30
C PHE A 15 23.08 16.55 -9.28
N HIS A 16 24.14 17.26 -8.87
CA HIS A 16 25.10 16.75 -7.88
C HIS A 16 24.67 16.96 -6.42
N THR A 17 23.54 17.65 -6.21
CA THR A 17 22.92 17.91 -4.90
C THR A 17 21.63 17.13 -4.70
N LEU A 18 21.43 16.02 -5.41
CA LEU A 18 20.55 14.96 -4.91
C LEU A 18 21.23 14.36 -3.68
N PRO A 19 20.81 14.71 -2.44
CA PRO A 19 21.40 14.15 -1.25
C PRO A 19 20.65 12.85 -1.04
N PHE A 20 20.97 11.84 -1.84
CA PHE A 20 20.98 10.48 -1.33
C PHE A 20 22.15 10.43 -0.32
N ARG A 21 22.02 11.18 0.78
CA ARG A 21 22.83 10.97 1.97
C ARG A 21 22.28 9.65 2.48
N ILE A 22 22.92 8.59 2.01
CA ILE A 22 22.58 7.21 2.29
C ILE A 22 22.53 7.07 3.80
N ALA A 23 21.34 7.20 4.40
CA ALA A 23 21.01 6.41 5.58
C ALA A 23 21.47 5.00 5.19
N SER A 24 22.45 4.46 5.91
CA SER A 24 23.35 3.38 5.47
C SER A 24 22.64 2.38 4.55
N PRO A 25 23.25 1.92 3.44
CA PRO A 25 22.57 1.02 2.51
C PRO A 25 22.01 -0.21 3.24
N LEU A 26 22.62 -0.57 4.36
CA LEU A 26 22.15 -1.54 5.34
C LEU A 26 20.80 -1.20 5.97
N LEU A 27 20.54 0.04 6.41
CA LEU A 27 19.22 0.47 6.90
C LEU A 27 18.17 0.43 5.78
N PHE A 28 18.53 0.83 4.56
CA PHE A 28 17.63 0.74 3.41
C PHE A 28 17.24 -0.72 3.12
N VAL A 29 18.24 -1.62 3.02
CA VAL A 29 18.03 -3.04 2.80
C VAL A 29 17.27 -3.68 3.96
N SER A 30 17.64 -3.38 5.20
CA SER A 30 16.95 -3.87 6.41
C SER A 30 15.48 -3.45 6.42
N ARG A 31 15.17 -2.20 6.07
CA ARG A 31 13.79 -1.72 5.97
C ARG A 31 13.04 -2.37 4.82
N MET A 32 13.65 -2.52 3.64
CA MET A 32 13.02 -3.22 2.52
C MET A 32 12.70 -4.67 2.88
N LEU A 33 13.63 -5.34 3.57
CA LEU A 33 13.43 -6.69 4.08
C LEU A 33 12.32 -6.74 5.13
N TYR A 34 12.25 -5.76 6.04
CA TYR A 34 11.16 -5.65 7.02
C TYR A 34 9.80 -5.47 6.34
N ILE A 35 9.69 -4.58 5.36
CA ILE A 35 8.45 -4.34 4.62
C ILE A 35 8.05 -5.59 3.83
N LEU A 36 9.03 -6.26 3.22
CA LEU A 36 8.80 -7.52 2.54
C LEU A 36 8.28 -8.56 3.53
N LEU A 37 9.05 -8.92 4.55
CA LEU A 37 8.75 -10.04 5.45
C LEU A 37 7.54 -9.82 6.37
N LEU A 38 7.31 -8.59 6.82
CA LEU A 38 6.27 -8.28 7.81
C LEU A 38 5.20 -7.35 7.26
N GLY A 39 5.58 -6.37 6.43
CA GLY A 39 4.65 -5.39 5.88
C GLY A 39 3.59 -6.01 4.98
N ILE A 40 3.99 -6.89 4.05
CA ILE A 40 3.05 -7.56 3.14
C ILE A 40 2.03 -8.44 3.89
N PRO A 41 2.43 -9.43 4.71
CA PRO A 41 1.45 -10.29 5.40
C PRO A 41 0.60 -9.53 6.42
N SER A 42 1.16 -8.52 7.09
CA SER A 42 0.35 -7.70 8.00
C SER A 42 -0.70 -6.88 7.25
N ALA A 43 -0.34 -6.29 6.10
CA ALA A 43 -1.27 -5.55 5.27
C ALA A 43 -2.38 -6.44 4.71
N THR A 44 -2.06 -7.63 4.19
CA THR A 44 -3.10 -8.54 3.66
C THR A 44 -4.06 -8.99 4.74
N ILE A 45 -3.55 -9.39 5.92
CA ILE A 45 -4.40 -9.79 7.05
C ILE A 45 -5.27 -8.61 7.50
N LEU A 46 -4.69 -7.42 7.63
CA LEU A 46 -5.40 -6.23 8.09
C LEU A 46 -6.53 -5.84 7.12
N TYR A 47 -6.22 -5.72 5.82
CA TYR A 47 -7.21 -5.30 4.84
C TYR A 47 -8.33 -6.34 4.67
N ARG A 48 -8.01 -7.63 4.69
CA ARG A 48 -9.03 -8.68 4.68
C ARG A 48 -9.88 -8.66 5.95
N ALA A 49 -9.25 -8.48 7.12
CA ALA A 49 -9.99 -8.40 8.39
C ALA A 49 -10.96 -7.21 8.46
N ILE A 50 -10.63 -6.11 7.78
CA ILE A 50 -11.52 -4.92 7.70
C ILE A 50 -12.70 -5.18 6.74
N CYS A 51 -12.48 -5.90 5.64
CA CYS A 51 -13.49 -6.12 4.61
C CYS A 51 -14.36 -7.36 4.83
N THR A 52 -13.99 -8.24 5.76
CA THR A 52 -14.76 -9.44 6.09
C THR A 52 -16.11 -9.08 6.74
N PRO A 53 -17.24 -9.61 6.25
CA PRO A 53 -18.57 -9.40 6.82
C PRO A 53 -18.82 -10.16 8.14
N TYR A 54 -17.87 -10.99 8.59
CA TYR A 54 -18.04 -11.86 9.75
C TYR A 54 -17.39 -11.30 11.01
N VAL A 55 -18.01 -11.55 12.16
CA VAL A 55 -17.43 -11.22 13.46
C VAL A 55 -16.30 -12.20 13.76
N LEU A 56 -15.06 -11.73 13.69
CA LEU A 56 -13.87 -12.54 13.93
C LEU A 56 -13.65 -12.73 15.43
N PRO A 57 -13.43 -13.97 15.92
CA PRO A 57 -13.16 -14.22 17.33
C PRO A 57 -11.77 -13.72 17.73
N ILE A 58 -11.70 -12.87 18.76
CA ILE A 58 -10.44 -12.29 19.27
C ILE A 58 -9.60 -13.36 20.00
N PHE A 59 -10.26 -14.33 20.65
CA PHE A 59 -9.62 -15.34 21.49
C PHE A 59 -9.15 -16.60 20.73
N SER A 60 -9.51 -16.76 19.47
CA SER A 60 -9.10 -17.89 18.63
C SER A 60 -8.51 -17.42 17.30
N PRO A 61 -7.29 -16.85 17.31
CA PRO A 61 -6.66 -16.29 16.12
C PRO A 61 -6.47 -17.32 15.00
N GLY A 62 -6.36 -18.62 15.33
CA GLY A 62 -6.30 -19.69 14.33
C GLY A 62 -7.59 -19.81 13.50
N VAL A 63 -8.76 -19.60 14.11
CA VAL A 63 -10.05 -19.59 13.40
C VAL A 63 -10.16 -18.34 12.54
N SER A 64 -9.82 -17.18 13.08
CA SER A 64 -9.82 -15.92 12.34
C SER A 64 -8.88 -15.98 11.13
N LEU A 65 -7.66 -16.49 11.29
CA LEU A 65 -6.73 -16.69 10.18
C LEU A 65 -7.22 -17.74 9.19
N SER A 66 -7.93 -18.77 9.64
CA SER A 66 -8.50 -19.78 8.74
C SER A 66 -9.60 -19.26 7.84
N VAL A 67 -10.33 -18.23 8.29
CA VAL A 67 -11.39 -17.56 7.52
C VAL A 67 -10.80 -16.48 6.63
N LEU A 68 -9.76 -15.78 7.07
CA LEU A 68 -9.11 -14.70 6.34
C LEU A 68 -8.14 -15.18 5.23
N LEU A 69 -7.48 -16.32 5.46
CA LEU A 69 -6.51 -16.89 4.54
C LEU A 69 -7.09 -18.12 3.86
N SER A 70 -6.94 -18.19 2.54
CA SER A 70 -7.37 -19.35 1.76
C SER A 70 -6.61 -20.61 2.25
N PRO A 71 -7.19 -21.82 2.19
CA PRO A 71 -6.51 -23.06 2.59
C PRO A 71 -5.18 -23.26 1.87
N THR A 72 -5.09 -22.82 0.60
CA THR A 72 -3.88 -22.83 -0.21
C THR A 72 -2.78 -21.90 0.35
N GLU A 73 -3.15 -20.70 0.77
CA GLU A 73 -2.27 -19.70 1.37
C GLU A 73 -1.76 -20.16 2.74
N ARG A 74 -2.59 -20.85 3.52
CA ARG A 74 -2.20 -21.44 4.82
C ARG A 74 -1.15 -22.55 4.66
N ARG A 75 -1.32 -23.41 3.64
CA ARG A 75 -0.35 -24.48 3.35
C ARG A 75 0.95 -23.93 2.75
N LYS A 76 0.89 -22.83 2.00
CA LYS A 76 2.03 -22.22 1.30
C LYS A 76 2.06 -20.70 1.49
N PRO A 77 2.55 -20.19 2.64
CA PRO A 77 2.53 -18.76 2.96
C PRO A 77 3.34 -17.91 1.97
N TRP A 78 4.32 -18.53 1.29
CA TRP A 78 5.12 -17.90 0.24
C TRP A 78 4.27 -17.38 -0.94
N LYS A 79 3.10 -17.98 -1.18
CA LYS A 79 2.20 -17.58 -2.28
C LYS A 79 1.56 -16.22 -2.07
N LEU A 80 1.48 -15.78 -0.82
CA LEU A 80 0.99 -14.45 -0.47
C LEU A 80 1.91 -13.33 -1.00
N TYR A 81 3.19 -13.65 -1.22
CA TYR A 81 4.16 -12.74 -1.83
C TYR A 81 4.12 -12.78 -3.36
N LEU A 82 3.57 -13.85 -3.94
CA LEU A 82 3.43 -14.02 -5.38
C LEU A 82 2.21 -13.30 -5.96
N THR A 83 1.40 -12.64 -5.13
CA THR A 83 0.27 -11.82 -5.60
C THR A 83 0.79 -10.78 -6.60
N PRO A 84 0.29 -10.78 -7.86
CA PRO A 84 0.95 -10.11 -8.97
C PRO A 84 1.10 -8.60 -8.71
N GLY A 85 2.36 -8.18 -8.59
CA GLY A 85 2.75 -6.79 -8.44
C GLY A 85 2.53 -6.14 -7.07
N LEU A 86 2.07 -6.88 -6.06
CA LEU A 86 1.99 -6.37 -4.68
C LEU A 86 3.36 -5.94 -4.16
N LEU A 87 4.39 -6.74 -4.42
CA LEU A 87 5.79 -6.46 -4.05
C LEU A 87 6.29 -5.19 -4.76
N VAL A 88 6.08 -5.10 -6.08
CA VAL A 88 6.48 -3.95 -6.89
C VAL A 88 5.84 -2.67 -6.36
N LEU A 89 4.55 -2.74 -5.98
CA LEU A 89 3.79 -1.60 -5.49
C LEU A 89 4.27 -1.12 -4.11
N HIS A 90 4.61 -2.04 -3.21
CA HIS A 90 5.19 -1.70 -1.90
C HIS A 90 6.58 -1.07 -2.05
N ILE A 91 7.42 -1.56 -2.96
CA ILE A 91 8.72 -0.93 -3.27
C ILE A 91 8.51 0.45 -3.90
N ALA A 92 7.61 0.55 -4.88
CA ALA A 92 7.29 1.78 -5.59
C ALA A 92 6.65 2.84 -4.69
N LEU A 93 5.94 2.46 -3.62
CA LEU A 93 5.39 3.40 -2.64
C LEU A 93 6.49 3.89 -1.68
N ASN A 94 7.32 2.98 -1.16
CA ASN A 94 8.29 3.32 -0.12
C ASN A 94 9.53 4.07 -0.65
N THR A 95 9.89 3.89 -1.92
CA THR A 95 11.02 4.57 -2.56
C THR A 95 10.83 6.10 -2.71
N PRO A 96 9.73 6.61 -3.31
CA PRO A 96 9.48 8.04 -3.47
C PRO A 96 9.11 8.72 -2.14
N ILE A 97 8.35 8.07 -1.25
CA ILE A 97 8.06 8.62 0.10
C ILE A 97 9.38 8.99 0.81
N ARG A 98 10.38 8.11 0.74
CA ARG A 98 11.71 8.38 1.30
C ARG A 98 12.45 9.49 0.56
N ALA A 99 12.39 9.52 -0.78
CA ALA A 99 13.00 10.60 -1.55
C ALA A 99 12.43 11.99 -1.17
N ILE A 100 11.12 12.06 -0.90
CA ILE A 100 10.41 13.26 -0.45
C ILE A 100 10.73 13.59 1.02
N GLU A 101 10.79 12.60 1.90
CA GLU A 101 11.14 12.81 3.31
C GLU A 101 12.60 13.32 3.46
N THR A 102 13.50 12.81 2.63
CA THR A 102 14.93 13.21 2.63
C THR A 102 15.11 14.59 1.99
N SER A 103 14.34 14.92 0.94
CA SER A 103 14.38 16.25 0.33
C SER A 103 13.67 17.30 1.19
N GLY A 104 12.57 16.96 1.86
CA GLY A 104 11.81 17.86 2.71
C GLY A 104 12.57 18.32 3.95
N THR A 105 13.31 17.40 4.59
CA THR A 105 14.19 17.74 5.73
C THR A 105 15.36 18.63 5.31
N LEU A 106 15.94 18.39 4.13
CA LEU A 106 17.03 19.22 3.58
C LEU A 106 16.54 20.59 3.08
N MET A 107 15.31 20.69 2.58
CA MET A 107 14.70 21.97 2.22
C MET A 107 14.37 22.78 3.47
N TRP A 108 13.85 22.17 4.55
CA TRP A 108 13.49 22.91 5.76
C TRP A 108 14.69 23.65 6.40
N THR A 109 15.89 23.08 6.36
CA THR A 109 17.09 23.76 6.90
C THR A 109 17.54 24.97 6.09
N ASN A 110 17.15 25.06 4.81
CA ASN A 110 17.54 26.14 3.90
C ASN A 110 16.40 27.13 3.60
N VAL A 111 15.17 26.79 3.97
CA VAL A 111 13.98 27.60 3.68
C VAL A 111 13.76 28.61 4.81
N ALA A 112 14.24 29.84 4.58
CA ALA A 112 13.69 31.01 5.26
C ALA A 112 12.18 31.12 4.99
N HIS A 113 11.43 31.69 5.94
CA HIS A 113 9.96 31.76 6.10
C HIS A 113 9.06 32.01 4.86
N GLY A 114 9.59 32.27 3.65
CA GLY A 114 8.84 32.52 2.42
C GLY A 114 8.54 31.29 1.53
N TYR A 115 9.23 30.16 1.66
CA TYR A 115 9.03 29.00 0.73
C TYR A 115 8.11 27.90 1.25
N LEU A 116 7.40 28.13 2.37
CA LEU A 116 6.42 27.18 2.91
C LEU A 116 5.35 26.81 1.89
N ALA A 117 4.83 27.81 1.14
CA ALA A 117 3.80 27.60 0.14
C ALA A 117 4.28 26.69 -1.01
N LEU A 118 5.53 26.86 -1.45
CA LEU A 118 6.13 26.03 -2.50
C LEU A 118 6.36 24.61 -2.02
N TYR A 119 6.78 24.44 -0.76
CA TYR A 119 6.90 23.12 -0.14
C TYR A 119 5.53 22.41 -0.04
N LEU A 120 4.50 23.09 0.45
CA LEU A 120 3.15 22.53 0.55
C LEU A 120 2.60 22.15 -0.83
N LEU A 121 2.85 22.97 -1.85
CA LEU A 121 2.48 22.64 -3.24
C LEU A 121 3.22 21.39 -3.74
N ALA A 122 4.52 21.28 -3.48
CA ALA A 122 5.30 20.09 -3.83
C ALA A 122 4.79 18.83 -3.11
N VAL A 123 4.41 18.95 -1.83
CA VAL A 123 3.79 17.84 -1.07
C VAL A 123 2.46 17.44 -1.69
N LEU A 124 1.59 18.39 -2.02
CA LEU A 124 0.30 18.11 -2.66
C LEU A 124 0.47 17.42 -4.03
N LEU A 125 1.34 17.95 -4.90
CA LEU A 125 1.60 17.37 -6.21
C LEU A 125 2.15 15.95 -6.08
N THR A 126 3.06 15.73 -5.14
CA THR A 126 3.64 14.40 -4.96
C THR A 126 2.66 13.43 -4.32
N SER A 127 1.84 13.88 -3.37
CA SER A 127 0.75 13.09 -2.81
C SER A 127 -0.24 12.69 -3.91
N MET A 128 -0.54 13.59 -4.84
CA MET A 128 -1.45 13.32 -5.96
C MET A 128 -0.89 12.21 -6.87
N ALA A 129 0.42 12.22 -7.13
CA ALA A 129 1.08 11.17 -7.89
C ALA A 129 1.14 9.82 -7.15
N LEU A 130 1.27 9.82 -5.83
CA LEU A 130 1.40 8.61 -5.01
C LEU A 130 0.05 8.01 -4.58
N SER A 131 -1.03 8.80 -4.53
CA SER A 131 -2.37 8.39 -4.10
C SER A 131 -2.92 7.13 -4.76
N PRO A 132 -2.70 6.87 -6.07
CA PRO A 132 -3.21 5.66 -6.70
C PRO A 132 -2.59 4.37 -6.13
N LEU A 133 -1.33 4.43 -5.66
CA LEU A 133 -0.58 3.24 -5.26
C LEU A 133 -1.20 2.57 -4.02
N PRO A 134 -1.48 3.25 -2.89
CA PRO A 134 -2.15 2.62 -1.75
C PRO A 134 -3.50 2.00 -2.10
N VAL A 135 -4.30 2.64 -2.95
CA VAL A 135 -5.62 2.11 -3.36
C VAL A 135 -5.46 0.78 -4.11
N MET A 136 -4.48 0.71 -5.02
CA MET A 136 -4.15 -0.52 -5.73
C MET A 136 -3.56 -1.60 -4.81
N ILE A 137 -2.77 -1.22 -3.81
CA ILE A 137 -2.25 -2.17 -2.79
C ILE A 137 -3.42 -2.83 -2.07
N ILE A 138 -4.41 -2.05 -1.62
CA ILE A 138 -5.58 -2.55 -0.92
C ILE A 138 -6.34 -3.55 -1.82
N ARG A 139 -6.65 -3.17 -3.07
CA ARG A 139 -7.36 -4.04 -4.02
C ARG A 139 -6.64 -5.36 -4.27
N LEU A 140 -5.32 -5.32 -4.51
CA LEU A 140 -4.53 -6.53 -4.72
C LEU A 140 -4.38 -7.38 -3.44
N SER A 141 -4.36 -6.76 -2.26
CA SER A 141 -4.26 -7.48 -0.99
C SER A 141 -5.54 -8.21 -0.59
N LEU A 142 -6.69 -7.72 -1.04
CA LEU A 142 -7.99 -8.34 -0.84
C LEU A 142 -8.16 -9.59 -1.71
N GLN A 143 -7.51 -9.64 -2.87
CA GLN A 143 -7.54 -10.80 -3.75
C GLN A 143 -6.97 -12.03 -3.02
N ARG A 144 -7.76 -13.10 -2.99
CA ARG A 144 -7.33 -14.42 -2.51
C ARG A 144 -6.69 -15.21 -3.63
N ASN A 145 -5.59 -15.89 -3.28
CA ASN A 145 -4.85 -16.68 -4.25
C ASN A 145 -5.37 -18.13 -4.24
N HIS A 146 -6.35 -18.42 -5.08
CA HIS A 146 -6.82 -19.79 -5.28
C HIS A 146 -6.00 -20.47 -6.35
N ASP A 147 -5.50 -21.67 -6.05
CA ASP A 147 -4.87 -22.49 -7.07
C ASP A 147 -5.98 -23.12 -7.92
N TYR A 148 -6.03 -22.76 -9.21
CA TYR A 148 -6.90 -23.41 -10.20
C TYR A 148 -6.79 -24.94 -10.19
N TYR A 149 -5.63 -25.49 -9.81
CA TYR A 149 -5.39 -26.93 -9.70
C TYR A 149 -6.05 -27.60 -8.49
N ASP A 150 -6.43 -26.86 -7.44
CA ASP A 150 -7.16 -27.40 -6.28
C ASP A 150 -8.68 -27.35 -6.50
N ASP A 151 -9.13 -26.58 -7.50
CA ASP A 151 -10.56 -26.41 -7.77
C ASP A 151 -11.17 -27.62 -8.49
N GLY A 152 -10.38 -28.30 -9.32
CA GLY A 152 -10.76 -29.50 -10.06
C GLY A 152 -10.71 -30.82 -9.28
N ASN A 153 -10.43 -30.81 -7.97
CA ASN A 153 -10.45 -32.02 -7.15
C ASN A 153 -11.80 -32.17 -6.43
N PRO A 154 -12.75 -32.97 -6.96
CA PRO A 154 -14.08 -33.16 -6.35
C PRO A 154 -14.04 -33.86 -4.99
N LEU A 155 -12.86 -34.31 -4.53
CA LEU A 155 -12.65 -34.94 -3.23
C LEU A 155 -12.14 -33.97 -2.16
N SER A 156 -11.90 -32.70 -2.48
CA SER A 156 -11.53 -31.69 -1.49
C SER A 156 -12.78 -31.26 -0.69
N THR A 157 -12.92 -31.76 0.54
CA THR A 157 -14.01 -31.39 1.47
C THR A 157 -13.70 -30.12 2.27
N GLU A 158 -12.59 -29.43 1.97
CA GLU A 158 -12.24 -28.21 2.67
C GLU A 158 -13.08 -27.03 2.13
N PRO A 159 -13.72 -26.24 3.00
CA PRO A 159 -14.50 -25.08 2.58
C PRO A 159 -13.61 -24.06 1.86
N LYS A 160 -13.98 -23.67 0.64
CA LYS A 160 -13.14 -22.91 -0.30
C LYS A 160 -13.38 -21.41 -0.22
N THR A 161 -14.64 -21.01 -0.06
CA THR A 161 -15.05 -19.60 0.02
C THR A 161 -15.08 -19.09 1.45
N GLU A 162 -15.05 -17.76 1.62
CA GLU A 162 -15.19 -17.15 2.95
C GLU A 162 -16.48 -17.57 3.64
N ALA A 163 -17.58 -17.61 2.89
CA ALA A 163 -18.90 -17.96 3.39
C ALA A 163 -18.97 -19.42 3.84
N GLU A 164 -18.37 -20.34 3.10
CA GLU A 164 -18.30 -21.75 3.48
C GLU A 164 -17.45 -21.95 4.74
N GLN A 165 -16.32 -21.23 4.87
CA GLN A 165 -15.45 -21.32 6.05
C GLN A 165 -16.15 -20.72 7.27
N ALA A 166 -16.77 -19.56 7.14
CA ALA A 166 -17.54 -18.93 8.20
C ALA A 166 -18.69 -19.82 8.66
N ALA A 167 -19.40 -20.48 7.74
CA ALA A 167 -20.44 -21.46 8.06
C ALA A 167 -19.87 -22.69 8.78
N ALA A 168 -18.74 -23.23 8.34
CA ALA A 168 -18.09 -24.37 8.99
C ALA A 168 -17.69 -24.08 10.45
N PHE A 169 -17.31 -22.84 10.75
CA PHE A 169 -16.99 -22.39 12.10
C PHE A 169 -18.16 -21.76 12.87
N ASN A 170 -19.38 -21.76 12.29
CA ASN A 170 -20.58 -21.14 12.85
C ASN A 170 -20.39 -19.66 13.26
N LEU A 171 -19.69 -18.89 12.42
CA LEU A 171 -19.49 -17.47 12.67
C LEU A 171 -20.75 -16.65 12.37
N SER A 172 -21.04 -15.68 13.23
CA SER A 172 -22.12 -14.73 13.01
C SER A 172 -21.68 -13.64 12.02
N GLU A 173 -22.54 -13.38 11.05
CA GLU A 173 -22.43 -12.20 10.18
C GLU A 173 -22.63 -10.91 11.00
N PHE A 174 -21.87 -9.87 10.68
CA PHE A 174 -21.85 -8.60 11.38
C PHE A 174 -23.18 -7.84 11.23
N SER A 175 -23.80 -7.91 10.05
CA SER A 175 -25.13 -7.35 9.79
C SER A 175 -25.87 -8.24 8.79
N LYS A 176 -27.10 -8.65 9.14
CA LYS A 176 -27.98 -9.40 8.24
C LYS A 176 -28.78 -8.51 7.29
N ASP A 177 -28.84 -7.21 7.60
CA ASP A 177 -29.73 -6.25 6.97
C ASP A 177 -28.97 -5.24 6.09
N GLU A 178 -27.63 -5.18 6.20
CA GLU A 178 -26.78 -4.32 5.37
C GLU A 178 -26.05 -5.16 4.30
N GLU A 179 -26.21 -4.76 3.04
CA GLU A 179 -25.44 -5.31 1.92
C GLU A 179 -23.96 -4.92 2.11
N VAL A 180 -23.18 -5.85 2.67
CA VAL A 180 -21.74 -5.65 2.86
C VAL A 180 -21.11 -5.51 1.48
N VAL A 181 -20.20 -4.54 1.35
CA VAL A 181 -19.47 -4.23 0.11
C VAL A 181 -19.03 -5.52 -0.56
N GLY A 182 -19.68 -5.88 -1.67
CA GLY A 182 -19.33 -7.03 -2.46
C GLY A 182 -17.88 -6.92 -2.89
N LEU A 183 -17.03 -7.77 -2.33
CA LEU A 183 -15.70 -7.99 -2.87
C LEU A 183 -15.86 -8.61 -4.25
N ARG A 184 -14.92 -8.31 -5.16
CA ARG A 184 -14.94 -8.89 -6.51
C ARG A 184 -15.01 -10.41 -6.41
N ASP A 185 -15.78 -11.01 -7.32
CA ASP A 185 -15.91 -12.45 -7.42
C ASP A 185 -14.53 -13.12 -7.48
N GLU A 186 -14.33 -14.18 -6.68
CA GLU A 186 -13.05 -14.86 -6.53
C GLU A 186 -12.63 -15.55 -7.85
N ASP A 187 -13.59 -15.77 -8.76
CA ASP A 187 -13.44 -16.43 -10.05
C ASP A 187 -12.78 -15.56 -11.14
N ASP A 188 -12.73 -14.23 -10.98
CA ASP A 188 -12.10 -13.30 -11.94
C ASP A 188 -10.98 -12.44 -11.30
N PRO A 189 -9.85 -13.09 -10.93
CA PRO A 189 -8.71 -12.43 -10.28
C PRO A 189 -7.96 -11.45 -11.19
N TYR A 190 -7.30 -10.44 -10.59
CA TYR A 190 -6.36 -9.60 -11.33
C TYR A 190 -5.14 -10.42 -11.74
N THR A 191 -4.83 -10.38 -13.03
CA THR A 191 -3.68 -11.10 -13.61
C THR A 191 -2.36 -10.34 -13.43
N SER A 192 -2.43 -9.01 -13.38
CA SER A 192 -1.29 -8.11 -13.31
C SER A 192 -1.66 -6.77 -12.67
N LEU A 193 -0.65 -6.02 -12.25
CA LEU A 193 -0.82 -4.63 -11.79
C LEU A 193 -1.53 -3.75 -12.82
N TYR A 194 -1.16 -3.91 -14.10
CA TYR A 194 -1.74 -3.14 -15.20
C TYR A 194 -3.20 -3.51 -15.43
N ASP A 195 -3.52 -4.81 -15.36
CA ASP A 195 -4.89 -5.31 -15.45
C ASP A 195 -5.75 -4.77 -14.30
N CYS A 196 -5.23 -4.79 -13.07
CA CYS A 196 -5.86 -4.15 -11.91
C CYS A 196 -6.16 -2.67 -12.15
N PHE A 197 -5.15 -1.90 -12.58
CA PHE A 197 -5.31 -0.47 -12.87
C PHE A 197 -6.37 -0.22 -13.95
N LYS A 198 -6.29 -0.93 -15.08
CA LYS A 198 -7.19 -0.75 -16.22
C LYS A 198 -8.64 -1.09 -15.84
N ARG A 199 -8.85 -2.18 -15.11
CA ARG A 199 -10.18 -2.59 -14.66
C ARG A 199 -10.77 -1.62 -13.66
N MET A 200 -10.01 -1.18 -12.65
CA MET A 200 -10.45 -0.13 -11.72
C MET A 200 -10.89 1.16 -12.45
N LEU A 201 -10.13 1.56 -13.46
CA LEU A 201 -10.44 2.74 -14.26
C LEU A 201 -11.77 2.57 -15.04
N ASN A 202 -12.01 1.38 -15.59
CA ASN A 202 -13.20 1.07 -16.38
C ASN A 202 -14.46 0.88 -15.53
N GLU A 203 -14.33 0.25 -14.36
CA GLU A 203 -15.47 -0.13 -13.51
C GLU A 203 -15.93 1.04 -12.63
N GLU A 204 -15.01 1.77 -12.00
CA GLU A 204 -15.35 2.74 -10.96
C GLU A 204 -14.90 4.18 -11.29
N SER A 205 -14.24 4.39 -12.44
CA SER A 205 -13.66 5.66 -12.90
C SER A 205 -12.37 6.10 -12.17
N TRP A 206 -11.71 7.11 -12.74
CA TRP A 206 -10.44 7.64 -12.23
C TRP A 206 -10.51 8.22 -10.80
N ARG A 207 -11.70 8.61 -10.33
CA ARG A 207 -11.89 9.20 -8.99
C ARG A 207 -11.58 8.22 -7.86
N VAL A 208 -11.61 6.92 -8.13
CA VAL A 208 -11.37 5.87 -7.13
C VAL A 208 -9.96 5.90 -6.57
N PHE A 209 -8.98 6.24 -7.41
CA PHE A 209 -7.58 6.38 -6.99
C PHE A 209 -7.35 7.54 -6.01
N TYR A 210 -8.32 8.46 -5.92
CA TYR A 210 -8.26 9.62 -5.02
C TYR A 210 -9.25 9.51 -3.86
N ARG A 211 -9.94 8.37 -3.70
CA ARG A 211 -10.68 8.08 -2.48
C ARG A 211 -9.69 8.04 -1.31
N ALA A 212 -10.01 8.77 -0.25
CA ALA A 212 -9.12 8.96 0.90
C ALA A 212 -7.75 9.61 0.58
N TYR A 213 -7.63 10.36 -0.51
CA TYR A 213 -6.44 11.16 -0.82
C TYR A 213 -5.97 12.04 0.36
N TRP A 214 -6.91 12.61 1.11
CA TRP A 214 -6.63 13.42 2.29
C TRP A 214 -5.77 12.67 3.33
N ALA A 215 -5.94 11.35 3.48
CA ALA A 215 -5.14 10.55 4.40
C ALA A 215 -3.66 10.49 3.98
N THR A 216 -3.40 10.42 2.67
CA THR A 216 -2.03 10.48 2.13
C THR A 216 -1.39 11.83 2.38
N VAL A 217 -2.16 12.92 2.24
CA VAL A 217 -1.69 14.28 2.52
C VAL A 217 -1.35 14.46 3.99
N PHE A 218 -2.22 14.05 4.92
CA PHE A 218 -1.91 14.12 6.36
C PHE A 218 -0.71 13.27 6.75
N GLY A 219 -0.58 12.08 6.14
CA GLY A 219 0.58 11.21 6.33
C GLY A 219 1.90 11.86 5.90
N GLN A 220 1.89 12.79 4.94
CA GLN A 220 3.06 13.58 4.57
C GLN A 220 3.26 14.79 5.48
N ILE A 221 2.18 15.48 5.84
CA ILE A 221 2.23 16.66 6.71
C ILE A 221 2.71 16.33 8.11
N GLN A 222 2.39 15.15 8.66
CA GLN A 222 2.82 14.77 10.01
C GLN A 222 4.34 14.85 10.21
N TRP A 223 5.13 14.65 9.15
CA TRP A 223 6.58 14.74 9.19
C TRP A 223 7.10 16.16 9.41
N LEU A 224 6.26 17.18 9.19
CA LEU A 224 6.56 18.57 9.51
C LEU A 224 6.37 18.87 10.99
N LEU A 225 5.56 18.09 11.72
CA LEU A 225 5.25 18.38 13.12
C LEU A 225 6.51 18.45 14.00
N PRO A 226 7.47 17.51 13.93
CA PRO A 226 8.71 17.61 14.71
C PRO A 226 9.54 18.85 14.37
N ALA A 227 9.60 19.23 13.08
CA ALA A 227 10.34 20.39 12.62
C ALA A 227 9.72 21.71 13.12
N ILE A 228 8.40 21.79 13.13
CA ILE A 228 7.63 22.93 13.66
C ILE A 228 7.74 23.01 15.19
N LEU A 229 7.74 21.87 15.89
CA LEU A 229 7.90 21.84 17.34
C LEU A 229 9.30 22.26 17.77
N TYR A 230 10.34 21.86 17.02
CA TYR A 230 11.74 22.20 17.31
C TYR A 230 12.03 23.70 17.15
N THR A 231 11.38 24.41 16.23
CA THR A 231 11.59 25.86 16.07
C THR A 231 10.93 26.71 17.15
N ARG A 232 10.07 26.12 18.00
CA ARG A 232 9.33 26.81 19.05
C ARG A 232 10.00 26.77 20.42
N THR A 233 11.00 25.90 20.59
CA THR A 233 11.85 25.76 21.80
C THR A 233 13.15 26.52 21.62
#